data_AF-A0A353PG20-F1
#
_entry.id   AF-A0A353PG20-F1
#
_cell.length_a   1.000
_cell.length_b   1.000
_cell.length_c   1.000
_cell.angle_alpha   90.00
_cell.angle_beta   90.00
_cell.angle_gamma   90.00
#
_symmetry.space_group_name_H-M   'P 1'
#
loop_
_entity.id
_entity.type
_entity.pdbx_description
1 polymer ?
#
loop_
_entity_poly.entity_id
_entity_poly.type
_entity_poly.pdbx_seq_one_letter_code
_entity_poly.pdbx_strand_id
1 'polypeptide(L)'
;KIAKEPISMETPIGDDEDSHLGDFIEDTNIPSPADMATREGLREAAHAMLATLTPREAKVLRMRFGIEMNTDHTLEEVGKQFDVTRERIRQIEAKALRKLRHPSRSEMLRSFLEE
;
A
#
# COMPACT_ATOMS: atom_id res chain seq x y z
N LYS A 1 -28.74 -24.22 4.61
CA LYS A 1 -29.56 -23.75 5.75
C LYS A 1 -28.78 -22.66 6.46
N ILE A 2 -29.06 -21.40 6.16
CA ILE A 2 -28.46 -20.21 6.81
C ILE A 2 -29.63 -19.50 7.49
N ALA A 3 -30.17 -20.11 8.54
CA ALA A 3 -31.31 -19.59 9.28
C ALA A 3 -31.01 -19.75 10.77
N LYS A 4 -30.12 -18.89 11.27
CA LYS A 4 -30.00 -18.60 12.69
C LYS A 4 -30.43 -17.14 12.85
N GLU A 5 -31.27 -16.87 13.83
CA GLU A 5 -31.66 -15.50 14.17
C GLU A 5 -30.44 -14.76 14.74
N PRO A 6 -30.29 -13.45 14.44
CA PRO A 6 -29.22 -12.65 15.00
C PRO A 6 -29.38 -12.55 16.52
N ILE A 7 -28.27 -12.51 17.23
CA ILE A 7 -28.23 -12.36 18.69
C ILE A 7 -28.19 -10.87 19.01
N SER A 8 -28.87 -10.46 20.08
CA SER A 8 -28.83 -9.07 20.56
C SER A 8 -27.45 -8.73 21.11
N MET A 9 -26.93 -7.56 20.76
CA MET A 9 -25.67 -7.02 21.30
C MET A 9 -25.76 -6.73 22.81
N GLU A 10 -26.97 -6.44 23.29
CA GLU A 10 -27.28 -6.19 24.70
C GLU A 10 -27.46 -7.49 25.50
N THR A 11 -27.10 -8.65 24.94
CA THR A 11 -27.20 -9.92 25.66
C THR A 11 -26.12 -9.92 26.76
N PRO A 12 -26.49 -10.04 28.05
CA PRO A 12 -25.51 -10.05 29.13
C PRO A 12 -24.60 -11.28 29.03
N ILE A 13 -23.33 -11.11 29.34
CA ILE A 13 -22.29 -12.15 29.27
C ILE A 13 -21.61 -12.25 30.64
N GLY A 14 -21.63 -13.45 31.23
CA GLY A 14 -21.02 -13.70 32.54
C GLY A 14 -21.91 -13.32 33.72
N ASP A 15 -21.30 -13.23 34.92
CA ASP A 15 -21.98 -12.89 36.18
C ASP A 15 -21.93 -11.38 36.50
N ASP A 16 -21.22 -10.58 35.69
CA ASP A 16 -21.12 -9.13 35.83
C ASP A 16 -22.27 -8.45 35.07
N GLU A 17 -23.14 -7.72 35.79
CA GLU A 17 -24.34 -7.07 35.23
C GLU A 17 -24.04 -5.98 34.19
N ASP A 18 -22.79 -5.48 34.13
CA ASP A 18 -22.38 -4.43 33.20
C ASP A 18 -21.74 -4.95 31.90
N SER A 19 -21.55 -6.26 31.74
CA SER A 19 -20.88 -6.85 30.57
C SER A 19 -21.87 -7.35 29.52
N HIS A 20 -21.89 -6.71 28.35
CA HIS A 20 -22.77 -7.07 27.24
C HIS A 20 -21.97 -7.73 26.11
N LEU A 21 -22.61 -8.58 25.31
CA LEU A 21 -21.98 -9.24 24.16
C LEU A 21 -21.31 -8.24 23.20
N GLY A 22 -21.91 -7.06 23.06
CA GLY A 22 -21.38 -6.00 22.21
C GLY A 22 -20.02 -5.45 22.62
N ASP A 23 -19.71 -5.49 23.92
CA ASP A 23 -18.44 -4.96 24.46
C ASP A 23 -17.23 -5.80 24.04
N PHE A 24 -17.46 -7.03 23.55
CA PHE A 24 -16.44 -7.96 23.08
C PHE A 24 -16.30 -8.00 21.56
N ILE A 25 -17.10 -7.23 20.82
CA ILE A 25 -16.98 -7.15 19.37
C ILE A 25 -15.94 -6.10 19.01
N GLU A 26 -14.77 -6.56 18.58
CA GLU A 26 -13.72 -5.67 18.07
C GLU A 26 -14.12 -5.00 16.75
N ASP A 27 -13.70 -3.74 16.56
CA ASP A 27 -13.83 -3.08 15.27
C ASP A 27 -12.71 -3.52 14.33
N THR A 28 -13.00 -4.54 13.54
CA THR A 28 -12.10 -5.06 12.49
C THR A 28 -11.89 -4.10 11.31
N ASN A 29 -12.61 -2.98 11.23
CA ASN A 29 -12.42 -2.00 10.16
C ASN A 29 -11.31 -1.00 10.46
N ILE A 30 -10.90 -0.88 11.74
CA ILE A 30 -9.86 0.07 12.15
C ILE A 30 -8.51 -0.66 12.11
N PRO A 31 -7.57 -0.23 11.25
CA PRO A 31 -6.22 -0.79 11.26
C PRO A 31 -5.52 -0.47 12.59
N SER A 32 -4.65 -1.37 13.04
CA SER A 32 -3.93 -1.14 14.29
C SER A 32 -2.99 0.06 14.17
N PRO A 33 -2.67 0.76 15.28
CA PRO A 33 -1.68 1.84 15.27
C PRO A 33 -0.31 1.37 14.75
N ALA A 34 0.05 0.10 14.99
CA ALA A 34 1.26 -0.50 14.45
C ALA A 34 1.20 -0.60 12.92
N ASP A 35 0.09 -1.10 12.35
CA ASP A 35 -0.10 -1.19 10.90
C ASP A 35 -0.10 0.19 10.22
N MET A 36 -0.66 1.20 10.89
CA MET A 36 -0.60 2.57 10.39
C MET A 36 0.83 3.09 10.36
N ALA A 37 1.61 2.85 11.42
CA ALA A 37 3.00 3.26 11.48
C ALA A 37 3.87 2.54 10.44
N THR A 38 3.67 1.24 10.21
CA THR A 38 4.39 0.50 9.17
C THR A 38 4.03 0.99 7.77
N ARG A 39 2.76 1.30 7.50
CA ARG A 39 2.32 1.90 6.22
C ARG A 39 2.97 3.26 5.96
N GLU A 40 3.05 4.13 6.97
CA GLU A 40 3.72 5.42 6.83
C GLU A 40 5.23 5.24 6.60
N GLY A 41 5.88 4.35 7.36
CA GLY A 41 7.29 4.01 7.15
C GLY A 41 7.58 3.46 5.74
N LEU A 42 6.68 2.63 5.20
CA LEU A 42 6.78 2.12 3.83
C LEU A 42 6.69 3.25 2.81
N ARG A 43 5.79 4.21 3.03
CA ARG A 43 5.63 5.39 2.17
C ARG A 43 6.92 6.23 2.14
N GLU A 44 7.51 6.49 3.30
CA GLU A 44 8.78 7.22 3.41
C GLU A 44 9.94 6.48 2.73
N ALA A 45 10.07 5.18 2.97
CA ALA A 45 11.11 4.35 2.35
C ALA A 45 10.96 4.32 0.81
N ALA A 46 9.73 4.17 0.30
CA ALA A 46 9.45 4.23 -1.13
C ALA A 46 9.82 5.60 -1.72
N HIS A 47 9.48 6.70 -1.02
CA HIS A 47 9.85 8.05 -1.45
C HIS A 47 11.37 8.23 -1.51
N ALA A 48 12.09 7.82 -0.46
CA ALA A 48 13.56 7.87 -0.41
C ALA A 48 14.19 7.06 -1.54
N MET A 49 13.69 5.85 -1.83
CA MET A 49 14.19 5.03 -2.93
C MET A 49 13.93 5.63 -4.31
N LEU A 50 12.75 6.19 -4.53
CA LEU A 50 12.44 6.89 -5.79
C LEU A 50 13.33 8.12 -5.97
N ALA A 51 13.70 8.82 -4.89
CA ALA A 51 14.63 9.95 -4.93
C ALA A 51 16.05 9.56 -5.41
N THR A 52 16.45 8.28 -5.30
CA THR A 52 17.74 7.78 -5.81
C THR A 52 17.78 7.51 -7.32
N LEU A 53 16.63 7.59 -7.99
CA LEU A 53 16.51 7.42 -9.43
C LEU A 53 16.71 8.76 -10.13
N THR A 54 16.86 8.72 -11.46
CA THR A 54 16.82 9.97 -12.22
C THR A 54 15.42 10.58 -12.15
N PRO A 55 15.26 11.92 -12.22
CA PRO A 55 13.94 12.57 -12.13
C PRO A 55 12.93 12.00 -13.12
N ARG A 56 13.39 11.60 -14.31
CA ARG A 56 12.56 10.96 -15.35
C ARG A 56 12.11 9.55 -14.95
N GLU A 57 13.01 8.72 -14.43
CA GLU A 57 12.69 7.37 -13.96
C GLU A 57 11.73 7.41 -12.76
N ALA A 58 12.00 8.30 -11.78
CA ALA A 58 11.15 8.50 -10.62
C ALA A 58 9.74 8.92 -11.02
N LYS A 59 9.61 9.91 -11.92
CA LYS A 59 8.31 10.39 -12.38
C LYS A 59 7.54 9.34 -13.18
N VAL A 60 8.21 8.56 -14.04
CA VAL A 60 7.58 7.42 -14.73
C VAL A 60 7.02 6.41 -13.72
N LEU A 61 7.80 6.02 -12.71
CA LEU A 61 7.31 5.06 -11.70
C LEU A 61 6.17 5.65 -10.84
N ARG A 62 6.27 6.91 -10.40
CA ARG A 62 5.20 7.56 -9.62
C ARG A 62 3.87 7.55 -10.37
N MET A 63 3.90 7.92 -11.66
CA MET A 63 2.71 7.88 -12.51
C MET A 63 2.18 6.48 -12.75
N ARG A 64 3.06 5.51 -13.00
CA ARG A 64 2.66 4.12 -13.30
C ARG A 64 1.97 3.43 -12.13
N PHE A 65 2.33 3.78 -10.90
CA PHE A 65 1.84 3.14 -9.68
C PHE A 65 0.97 4.04 -8.80
N GLY A 66 0.66 5.26 -9.25
CA GLY A 66 -0.16 6.20 -8.48
C GLY A 66 0.50 6.72 -7.20
N ILE A 67 1.84 6.66 -7.09
CA ILE A 67 2.56 7.08 -5.89
C ILE A 67 2.51 8.60 -5.80
N GLU A 68 1.89 9.12 -4.74
CA GLU A 68 1.61 10.55 -4.54
C GLU A 68 0.66 11.15 -5.60
N MET A 69 -0.15 10.31 -6.24
CA MET A 69 -1.11 10.71 -7.26
C MET A 69 -2.49 10.14 -6.94
N ASN A 70 -3.53 10.78 -7.47
CA ASN A 70 -4.91 10.33 -7.26
C ASN A 70 -5.20 8.98 -7.94
N THR A 71 -4.54 8.70 -9.06
CA THR A 71 -4.73 7.50 -9.87
C THR A 71 -3.42 7.05 -10.51
N ASP A 72 -3.33 5.75 -10.78
CA ASP A 72 -2.29 5.19 -11.64
C ASP A 72 -2.56 5.52 -13.12
N HIS A 73 -1.53 5.42 -13.94
CA HIS A 73 -1.58 5.70 -15.37
C HIS A 73 -1.03 4.52 -16.17
N THR A 74 -1.64 4.27 -17.32
CA THR A 74 -1.18 3.26 -18.29
C THR A 74 0.13 3.69 -18.97
N LEU A 75 0.87 2.73 -19.54
CA LEU A 75 2.08 3.01 -20.31
C LEU A 75 1.84 4.00 -21.47
N GLU A 76 0.65 3.99 -22.06
CA GLU A 76 0.29 4.88 -23.16
C GLU A 76 0.05 6.31 -22.67
N GLU A 77 -0.67 6.49 -21.56
CA GLU A 77 -0.92 7.80 -20.96
C GLU A 77 0.37 8.45 -20.47
N VAL A 78 1.25 7.67 -19.83
CA VAL A 78 2.59 8.13 -19.46
C VAL A 78 3.39 8.48 -20.72
N GLY A 79 3.29 7.68 -21.78
CA GLY A 79 3.96 7.95 -23.06
C GLY A 79 3.53 9.30 -23.65
N LYS A 80 2.23 9.59 -23.66
CA LYS A 80 1.66 10.86 -24.12
C LYS A 80 2.18 12.05 -23.30
N GLN A 81 2.26 11.94 -21.98
CA GLN A 81 2.76 13.03 -21.13
C GLN A 81 4.26 13.30 -21.29
N PHE A 82 5.05 12.27 -21.61
CA PHE A 82 6.50 12.39 -21.81
C PHE A 82 6.91 12.57 -23.28
N ASP A 83 5.93 12.71 -24.18
CA ASP A 83 6.12 12.78 -25.64
C ASP A 83 7.04 11.66 -26.18
N VAL A 84 6.76 10.43 -25.75
CA VAL A 84 7.51 9.24 -26.16
C VAL A 84 6.60 8.05 -26.40
N THR A 85 7.12 7.05 -27.10
CA THR A 85 6.38 5.82 -27.38
C THR A 85 6.10 5.02 -26.11
N ARG A 86 5.01 4.25 -26.14
CA ARG A 86 4.65 3.27 -25.10
C ARG A 86 5.83 2.35 -24.75
N GLU A 87 6.52 1.83 -25.76
CA GLU A 87 7.66 0.94 -25.57
C GLU A 87 8.84 1.65 -24.88
N ARG A 88 9.03 2.95 -25.15
CA ARG A 88 10.05 3.73 -24.47
C ARG A 88 9.77 3.85 -22.98
N ILE A 89 8.51 4.05 -22.58
CA ILE A 89 8.13 4.04 -21.15
C ILE A 89 8.38 2.67 -20.52
N ARG A 90 8.01 1.58 -21.21
CA ARG A 90 8.25 0.20 -20.73
C ARG A 90 9.75 -0.06 -20.47
N GLN A 91 10.62 0.42 -21.36
CA GLN A 91 12.07 0.31 -21.19
C GLN A 91 12.58 1.11 -19.99
N ILE A 92 12.07 2.33 -19.78
CA ILE A 92 12.44 3.17 -18.63
C ILE A 92 12.00 2.48 -17.33
N GLU A 93 10.77 1.96 -17.28
CA GLU A 93 10.24 1.21 -16.14
C GLU A 93 11.11 -0.01 -15.81
N ALA A 94 11.39 -0.86 -16.80
CA ALA A 94 12.22 -2.05 -16.62
C ALA A 94 13.64 -1.70 -16.11
N LYS A 95 14.22 -0.62 -16.64
CA LYS A 95 15.54 -0.13 -16.22
C LYS A 95 15.51 0.42 -14.79
N ALA A 96 14.48 1.18 -14.43
CA ALA A 96 14.32 1.73 -13.10
C ALA A 96 14.12 0.62 -12.06
N LEU A 97 13.22 -0.33 -12.33
CA LEU A 97 13.03 -1.51 -11.47
C LEU A 97 14.31 -2.34 -11.32
N ARG A 98 15.10 -2.49 -12.39
CA ARG A 98 16.41 -3.16 -12.29
C ARG A 98 17.36 -2.45 -11.34
N LYS A 99 17.38 -1.11 -11.32
CA LYS A 99 18.19 -0.33 -10.38
C LYS A 99 17.69 -0.49 -8.94
N LEU A 100 16.38 -0.46 -8.72
CA LEU A 100 15.78 -0.62 -7.39
C LEU A 100 15.98 -2.03 -6.83
N ARG A 101 16.07 -3.06 -7.68
CA ARG A 101 16.37 -4.44 -7.25
C ARG A 101 17.81 -4.67 -6.79
N HIS A 102 18.74 -3.74 -7.06
CA HIS A 102 20.12 -3.90 -6.64
C HIS A 102 20.22 -3.91 -5.09
N PRO A 103 21.01 -4.81 -4.46
CA PRO A 103 21.04 -4.99 -3.00
C PRO A 103 21.22 -3.69 -2.21
N SER A 104 22.10 -2.80 -2.68
CA SER A 104 22.35 -1.50 -2.04
C SER A 104 21.14 -0.57 -1.95
N ARG A 105 20.09 -0.83 -2.71
CA ARG A 105 18.83 -0.07 -2.69
C ARG A 105 17.68 -0.93 -2.16
N SER A 106 17.62 -2.21 -2.52
CA SER A 106 16.51 -3.09 -2.13
C SER A 106 16.51 -3.45 -0.64
N GLU A 107 17.64 -3.34 0.06
CA GLU A 107 17.73 -3.62 1.49
C GLU A 107 16.73 -2.79 2.32
N MET A 108 16.52 -1.52 1.96
CA MET A 108 15.60 -0.62 2.66
C MET A 108 14.12 -1.00 2.51
N LEU A 109 13.73 -1.61 1.38
CA LEU A 109 12.36 -2.08 1.17
C LEU A 109 12.16 -3.55 1.56
N ARG A 110 13.23 -4.34 1.62
CA ARG A 110 13.14 -5.75 1.99
C ARG A 110 12.65 -5.96 3.41
N SER A 111 12.95 -5.03 4.33
CA SER A 111 12.44 -5.09 5.71
C SER A 111 10.93 -4.95 5.84
N PHE A 112 10.24 -4.50 4.78
CA PHE A 112 8.78 -4.38 4.72
C PHE A 112 8.09 -5.57 4.07
N LEU A 113 8.85 -6.55 3.55
CA LEU A 113 8.29 -7.81 3.09
C LEU A 113 8.21 -8.74 4.30
N GLU A 114 7.00 -8.92 4.85
CA GLU A 114 6.72 -10.02 5.77
C GLU A 114 6.85 -11.35 5.00
N GLU A 115 7.47 -12.36 5.62
CA GLU A 115 7.61 -13.71 5.04
C GLU A 115 6.28 -14.48 4.98
#